data_AF-X1L004-F1
#
_entry.id   AF-X1L004-F1
#
_cell.length_a   1.000
_cell.length_b   1.000
_cell.length_c   1.000
_cell.angle_alpha   90.00
_cell.angle_beta   90.00
_cell.angle_gamma   90.00
#
_symmetry.space_group_name_H-M   'P 1'
#
loop_
_entity.id
_entity.type
_entity.pdbx_description
1 polymer ?
#
loop_
_entity_poly.entity_id
_entity_poly.type
_entity_poly.pdbx_seq_one_letter_code
_entity_poly.pdbx_strand_id
1 'polypeptide(L)'
;MTYFYSLKPGHFKTYSTPFDSMWCCVGTGIENHSKYGDTIYYHNEDTLWVNLFIPSRLDWKEKGVTVRQETAFPRRDTTTITVSTKKQQKFSVRIRVPYWATKGAEVRVNGREQKVQAKPQSYLALSRAWKDGDRIEVRLPMGLHLYRARDDKGLGVVMFGPLVLAGELGREGMPKALCCTNNKRYSGDPVPPVPVLVTDSRDPASWVKRTGDKDLRFRTQNVGKPNDVSLIPLHELHHQRYTVYWKLL
;
A
#
# COMPACT_ATOMS: atom_id res chain seq x y z
N MET A 1 6.91 -18.05 3.07
CA MET A 1 7.08 -16.84 3.92
C MET A 1 8.49 -16.28 3.75
N THR A 2 8.68 -14.96 3.84
CA THR A 2 10.04 -14.37 3.84
C THR A 2 10.51 -14.17 5.29
N TYR A 3 11.80 -14.38 5.56
CA TYR A 3 12.39 -14.02 6.87
C TYR A 3 12.94 -12.59 6.84
N PHE A 4 14.01 -12.35 6.07
CA PHE A 4 14.53 -11.02 5.85
C PHE A 4 13.94 -10.38 4.60
N TYR A 5 13.57 -9.11 4.74
CA TYR A 5 13.15 -8.26 3.65
C TYR A 5 14.26 -7.25 3.36
N SER A 6 15.28 -7.69 2.62
CA SER A 6 16.50 -6.91 2.42
C SER A 6 16.23 -5.57 1.72
N LEU A 7 16.67 -4.47 2.33
CA LEU A 7 16.68 -3.14 1.71
C LEU A 7 18.02 -2.81 1.03
N LYS A 8 18.99 -3.73 1.07
CA LYS A 8 20.26 -3.60 0.33
C LYS A 8 19.95 -3.53 -1.18
N PRO A 9 20.29 -2.44 -1.89
CA PRO A 9 20.04 -2.33 -3.31
C PRO A 9 20.58 -3.53 -4.09
N GLY A 10 19.78 -4.09 -4.99
CA GLY A 10 20.19 -5.20 -5.85
C GLY A 10 20.06 -6.57 -5.20
N HIS A 11 19.65 -6.66 -3.94
CA HIS A 11 19.35 -7.94 -3.29
C HIS A 11 17.99 -8.50 -3.76
N PHE A 12 17.67 -9.71 -3.32
CA PHE A 12 16.42 -10.41 -3.61
C PHE A 12 15.78 -11.00 -2.34
N LYS A 13 14.53 -11.45 -2.46
CA LYS A 13 13.77 -12.11 -1.38
C LYS A 13 14.02 -13.62 -1.40
N THR A 14 14.16 -14.22 -0.22
CA THR A 14 14.17 -15.68 -0.03
C THR A 14 12.88 -16.14 0.64
N TYR A 15 12.54 -17.40 0.44
CA TYR A 15 11.28 -17.96 0.91
C TYR A 15 11.51 -19.23 1.75
N SER A 16 10.63 -19.45 2.71
CA SER A 16 10.55 -20.69 3.47
C SER A 16 10.04 -21.83 2.59
N THR A 17 10.44 -23.06 2.90
CA THR A 17 9.73 -24.28 2.50
C THR A 17 8.66 -24.64 3.54
N PRO A 18 7.62 -25.41 3.16
CA PRO A 18 6.57 -25.80 4.10
C PRO A 18 7.06 -26.68 5.27
N PHE A 19 8.01 -27.58 5.02
CA PHE A 19 8.38 -28.64 5.97
C PHE A 19 9.80 -28.56 6.54
N ASP A 20 10.64 -27.65 6.05
CA ASP A 20 12.07 -27.63 6.40
C ASP A 20 12.55 -26.25 6.89
N SER A 21 11.64 -25.27 6.98
CA SER A 21 11.96 -23.89 7.37
C SER A 21 11.26 -23.52 8.66
N MET A 22 11.84 -23.89 9.81
CA MET A 22 11.25 -23.69 11.14
C MET A 22 11.69 -22.37 11.77
N TRP A 23 11.52 -21.27 11.04
CA TRP A 23 11.93 -19.95 11.50
C TRP A 23 10.81 -19.25 12.26
N CYS A 24 11.16 -18.33 13.17
CA CYS A 24 10.14 -17.51 13.84
C CYS A 24 9.24 -16.74 12.84
N CYS A 25 9.78 -16.22 11.73
CA CYS A 25 8.98 -15.56 10.68
C CYS A 25 8.03 -16.51 9.92
N VAL A 26 8.26 -17.82 9.96
CA VAL A 26 7.31 -18.79 9.41
C VAL A 26 6.12 -18.93 10.35
N GLY A 27 6.35 -19.07 11.65
CA GLY A 27 5.29 -19.05 12.67
C GLY A 27 4.42 -17.80 12.57
N THR A 28 5.03 -16.61 12.69
CA THR A 28 4.30 -15.34 12.56
C THR A 28 3.71 -15.15 11.15
N GLY A 29 4.35 -15.71 10.12
CA GLY A 29 3.87 -15.63 8.74
C GLY A 29 2.54 -16.35 8.55
N ILE A 30 2.34 -17.50 9.21
CA ILE A 30 1.07 -18.22 9.22
C ILE A 30 -0.02 -17.37 9.90
N GLU A 31 0.30 -16.73 11.03
CA GLU A 31 -0.64 -15.85 11.74
C GLU A 31 -0.99 -14.57 10.98
N ASN A 32 -0.05 -14.03 10.18
CA ASN A 32 -0.26 -12.73 9.53
C ASN A 32 -1.46 -12.72 8.58
N HIS A 33 -1.67 -13.81 7.84
CA HIS A 33 -2.72 -13.89 6.82
C HIS A 33 -4.12 -14.12 7.41
N SER A 34 -4.22 -14.63 8.64
CA SER A 34 -5.52 -14.90 9.28
C SER A 34 -6.19 -13.65 9.84
N LYS A 35 -5.43 -12.56 10.04
CA LYS A 35 -5.90 -11.35 10.75
C LYS A 35 -6.00 -10.10 9.89
N TYR A 36 -6.02 -10.20 8.56
CA TYR A 36 -6.18 -9.02 7.70
C TYR A 36 -7.48 -8.23 7.96
N GLY A 37 -8.53 -8.91 8.43
CA GLY A 37 -9.82 -8.29 8.74
C GLY A 37 -9.85 -7.48 10.03
N ASP A 38 -8.97 -7.79 10.99
CA ASP A 38 -9.03 -7.30 12.39
C ASP A 38 -9.00 -5.77 12.50
N THR A 39 -8.21 -5.11 11.65
CA THR A 39 -7.97 -3.66 11.77
C THR A 39 -8.61 -2.85 10.64
N ILE A 40 -9.44 -3.46 9.79
CA ILE A 40 -10.15 -2.74 8.73
C ILE A 40 -11.10 -1.71 9.36
N TYR A 41 -11.82 -2.12 10.39
CA TYR A 41 -12.80 -1.30 11.10
C TYR A 41 -12.55 -1.33 12.60
N TYR A 42 -12.86 -0.23 13.26
CA TYR A 42 -13.17 -0.22 14.69
C TYR A 42 -14.56 0.37 14.89
N HIS A 43 -15.24 0.03 15.96
CA HIS A 43 -16.52 0.65 16.30
C HIS A 43 -16.73 0.70 17.82
N ASN A 44 -17.55 1.66 18.26
CA ASN A 44 -18.10 1.73 19.61
C ASN A 44 -19.65 1.68 19.49
N GLU A 45 -20.42 2.34 20.36
CA GLU A 45 -21.89 2.35 20.29
C GLU A 45 -22.46 3.18 19.12
N ASP A 46 -21.78 4.27 18.75
CA ASP A 46 -22.33 5.34 17.89
C ASP A 46 -21.40 5.74 16.74
N THR A 47 -20.22 5.14 16.64
CA THR A 47 -19.18 5.51 15.69
C THR A 47 -18.54 4.28 15.09
N LEU A 48 -18.42 4.29 13.76
CA LEU A 48 -17.65 3.35 12.96
C LEU A 48 -16.42 4.07 12.41
N TRP A 49 -15.23 3.54 12.67
CA TRP A 49 -13.98 3.97 12.05
C TRP A 49 -13.63 3.02 10.90
N VAL A 50 -13.35 3.60 9.73
CA VAL A 50 -12.89 2.90 8.53
C VAL A 50 -11.41 3.23 8.35
N ASN A 51 -10.55 2.27 8.71
CA ASN A 51 -9.11 2.47 8.82
C ASN A 51 -8.35 2.04 7.56
N LEU A 52 -8.78 0.94 6.94
CA LEU A 52 -8.14 0.33 5.77
C LEU A 52 -9.13 0.20 4.62
N PHE A 53 -8.63 0.38 3.41
CA PHE A 53 -9.43 0.28 2.19
C PHE A 53 -9.30 -1.10 1.56
N ILE A 54 -9.92 -2.10 2.21
CA ILE A 54 -9.86 -3.51 1.81
C ILE A 54 -11.30 -4.02 1.56
N PRO A 55 -11.55 -4.71 0.43
CA PRO A 55 -12.86 -5.32 0.16
C PRO A 55 -13.29 -6.23 1.31
N SER A 56 -14.44 -5.92 1.92
CA SER A 56 -14.82 -6.56 3.18
C SER A 56 -16.30 -6.38 3.49
N ARG A 57 -16.80 -7.22 4.41
CA ARG A 57 -18.11 -7.08 5.03
C ARG A 57 -17.93 -7.10 6.56
N LEU A 58 -18.40 -6.06 7.21
CA LEU A 58 -18.53 -5.98 8.67
C LEU A 58 -19.96 -6.31 9.07
N ASP A 59 -20.11 -7.21 10.04
CA ASP A 59 -21.36 -7.45 10.75
C ASP A 59 -21.27 -6.81 12.14
N TRP A 60 -21.82 -5.60 12.27
CA TRP A 60 -21.85 -4.84 13.53
C TRP A 60 -23.10 -5.24 14.32
N LYS A 61 -23.00 -6.37 15.01
CA LYS A 61 -24.12 -7.07 15.64
C LYS A 61 -24.80 -6.25 16.73
N GLU A 62 -24.03 -5.55 17.54
CA GLU A 62 -24.51 -4.74 18.67
C GLU A 62 -25.46 -3.63 18.19
N LYS A 63 -25.29 -3.17 16.95
CA LYS A 63 -26.13 -2.14 16.32
C LYS A 63 -27.13 -2.70 15.30
N GLY A 64 -27.03 -3.98 14.96
CA GLY A 64 -27.82 -4.59 13.88
C GLY A 64 -27.58 -3.90 12.53
N VAL A 65 -26.33 -3.54 12.24
CA VAL A 65 -25.90 -2.88 10.99
C VAL A 65 -24.89 -3.78 10.27
N THR A 66 -25.05 -3.96 8.97
CA THR A 66 -24.01 -4.53 8.11
C THR A 66 -23.38 -3.41 7.30
N VAL A 67 -22.05 -3.42 7.18
CA VAL A 67 -21.31 -2.52 6.30
C VAL A 67 -20.54 -3.33 5.28
N ARG A 68 -20.71 -3.02 4.00
CA ARG A 68 -19.96 -3.64 2.91
C ARG A 68 -19.05 -2.59 2.28
N GLN A 69 -17.78 -2.92 2.13
CA GLN A 69 -16.81 -2.08 1.44
C GLN A 69 -16.36 -2.75 0.14
N GLU A 70 -16.45 -2.00 -0.95
CA GLU A 70 -16.12 -2.43 -2.30
C GLU A 70 -15.11 -1.48 -2.91
N THR A 71 -13.95 -2.00 -3.27
CA THR A 71 -12.86 -1.19 -3.83
C THR A 71 -11.89 -2.05 -4.61
N ALA A 72 -11.18 -1.44 -5.55
CA ALA A 72 -9.99 -2.00 -6.17
C ALA A 72 -8.72 -1.33 -5.65
N PHE A 73 -8.78 -0.64 -4.49
CA PHE A 73 -7.62 -0.07 -3.83
C PHE A 73 -6.56 -1.15 -3.59
N PRO A 74 -5.27 -0.87 -3.86
CA PRO A 74 -4.69 0.41 -4.27
C PRO A 74 -4.57 0.61 -5.79
N ARG A 75 -5.13 -0.26 -6.64
CA ARG A 75 -5.15 -0.06 -8.11
C ARG A 75 -6.09 1.07 -8.54
N ARG A 76 -7.12 1.34 -7.75
CA ARG A 76 -8.01 2.50 -7.87
C ARG A 76 -7.95 3.34 -6.59
N ASP A 77 -8.21 4.62 -6.73
CA ASP A 77 -8.23 5.60 -5.64
C ASP A 77 -9.59 5.73 -4.95
N THR A 78 -10.57 4.90 -5.33
CA THR A 78 -11.98 5.01 -4.91
C THR A 78 -12.42 3.77 -4.12
N THR A 79 -13.17 4.00 -3.04
CA THR A 79 -13.86 2.98 -2.26
C THR A 79 -15.34 3.33 -2.12
N THR A 80 -16.18 2.31 -2.13
CA THR A 80 -17.62 2.40 -1.89
C THR A 80 -17.94 1.69 -0.59
N ILE A 81 -18.68 2.34 0.29
CA ILE A 81 -19.16 1.77 1.55
C ILE A 81 -20.68 1.80 1.52
N THR A 82 -21.30 0.63 1.61
CA THR A 82 -22.75 0.47 1.63
C THR A 82 -23.21 0.08 3.03
N VAL A 83 -24.18 0.81 3.57
CA VAL A 83 -24.79 0.54 4.86
C VAL A 83 -26.08 -0.25 4.66
N SER A 84 -26.23 -1.36 5.38
CA SER A 84 -27.46 -2.14 5.42
C SER A 84 -28.01 -2.21 6.84
N THR A 85 -29.31 -1.92 7.01
CA THR A 85 -29.97 -1.88 8.31
C THR A 85 -31.47 -2.07 8.20
N LYS A 86 -32.11 -2.68 9.20
CA LYS A 86 -33.57 -2.94 9.19
C LYS A 86 -34.42 -1.69 9.44
N LYS A 87 -33.88 -0.71 10.15
CA LYS A 87 -34.54 0.55 10.50
C LYS A 87 -33.53 1.67 10.37
N GLN A 88 -33.99 2.90 10.13
CA GLN A 88 -33.12 4.06 10.09
C GLN A 88 -32.42 4.25 11.45
N GLN A 89 -31.09 4.41 11.45
CA GLN A 89 -30.30 4.53 12.68
C GLN A 89 -29.25 5.65 12.58
N LYS A 90 -29.06 6.39 13.68
CA LYS A 90 -28.07 7.47 13.75
C LYS A 90 -26.72 6.93 14.22
N PHE A 91 -25.67 7.24 13.46
CA PHE A 91 -24.27 7.03 13.86
C PHE A 91 -23.30 7.81 12.98
N SER A 92 -22.06 7.93 13.45
CA SER A 92 -20.96 8.56 12.74
C SER A 92 -20.13 7.53 11.98
N VAL A 93 -19.88 7.79 10.70
CA VAL A 93 -18.85 7.06 9.93
C VAL A 93 -17.62 7.96 9.84
N ARG A 94 -16.51 7.51 10.45
CA ARG A 94 -15.21 8.18 10.44
C ARG A 94 -14.29 7.48 9.46
N ILE A 95 -13.85 8.17 8.42
CA ILE A 95 -13.05 7.58 7.35
C ILE A 95 -11.65 8.14 7.41
N ARG A 96 -10.64 7.26 7.48
CA ARG A 96 -9.24 7.66 7.59
C ARG A 96 -8.82 8.47 6.38
N VAL A 97 -8.14 9.60 6.61
CA VAL A 97 -7.45 10.40 5.60
C VAL A 97 -5.94 10.19 5.80
N PRO A 98 -5.28 9.36 4.98
CA PRO A 98 -3.87 9.04 5.16
C PRO A 98 -2.95 10.25 4.95
N TYR A 99 -1.71 10.17 5.41
CA TYR A 99 -0.72 11.26 5.27
C TYR A 99 -0.44 11.62 3.80
N TRP A 100 -0.49 10.64 2.89
CA TRP A 100 -0.21 10.82 1.47
C TRP A 100 -1.35 11.50 0.72
N ALA A 101 -2.56 11.57 1.31
CA ALA A 101 -3.75 12.15 0.68
C ALA A 101 -3.75 13.69 0.79
N THR A 102 -2.69 14.34 0.31
CA THR A 102 -2.47 15.79 0.45
C THR A 102 -3.45 16.63 -0.37
N LYS A 103 -4.06 16.06 -1.40
CA LYS A 103 -5.13 16.68 -2.20
C LYS A 103 -6.52 16.58 -1.53
N GLY A 104 -6.60 16.01 -0.33
CA GLY A 104 -7.84 15.80 0.40
C GLY A 104 -8.59 14.53 -0.03
N ALA A 105 -9.90 14.51 0.21
CA ALA A 105 -10.80 13.41 -0.13
C ALA A 105 -12.06 13.97 -0.78
N GLU A 106 -12.51 13.33 -1.86
CA GLU A 106 -13.82 13.59 -2.46
C GLU A 106 -14.82 12.58 -1.86
N VAL A 107 -15.93 13.08 -1.34
CA VAL A 107 -16.93 12.23 -0.66
C VAL A 107 -18.30 12.50 -1.26
N ARG A 108 -18.99 11.42 -1.65
CA ARG A 108 -20.39 11.47 -2.06
C ARG A 108 -21.23 10.52 -1.22
N VAL A 109 -22.46 10.93 -0.94
CA VAL A 109 -23.46 10.12 -0.27
C VAL A 109 -24.67 10.05 -1.18
N ASN A 110 -25.05 8.83 -1.59
CA ASN A 110 -26.17 8.61 -2.52
C ASN A 110 -26.05 9.53 -3.77
N GLY A 111 -24.84 9.63 -4.32
CA GLY A 111 -24.51 10.49 -5.47
C GLY A 111 -24.34 11.98 -5.17
N ARG A 112 -24.67 12.46 -3.96
CA ARG A 112 -24.56 13.89 -3.59
C ARG A 112 -23.23 14.18 -2.93
N GLU A 113 -22.49 15.15 -3.47
CA GLU A 113 -21.22 15.61 -2.90
C GLU A 113 -21.39 16.15 -1.48
N GLN A 114 -20.44 15.80 -0.60
CA GLN A 114 -20.43 16.21 0.80
C GLN A 114 -19.28 17.20 1.02
N LYS A 115 -19.60 18.36 1.59
CA LYS A 115 -18.59 19.32 2.05
C LYS A 115 -18.00 18.83 3.37
N VAL A 116 -16.86 18.15 3.31
CA VAL A 116 -16.15 17.62 4.48
C VAL A 116 -14.73 18.14 4.54
N GLN A 117 -14.22 18.34 5.76
CA GLN A 117 -12.79 18.60 5.96
C GLN A 117 -12.03 17.29 5.92
N ALA A 118 -11.15 17.12 4.93
CA ALA A 118 -10.30 15.96 4.77
C ALA A 118 -8.83 16.38 4.88
N LYS A 119 -8.33 16.50 6.12
CA LYS A 119 -6.93 16.85 6.39
C LYS A 119 -6.07 15.58 6.40
N PRO A 120 -4.84 15.60 5.85
CA PRO A 120 -3.91 14.48 5.99
C PRO A 120 -3.70 14.09 7.46
N GLN A 121 -3.53 12.79 7.71
CA GLN A 121 -3.34 12.22 9.05
C GLN A 121 -4.53 12.45 10.01
N SER A 122 -5.76 12.50 9.48
CA SER A 122 -6.98 12.66 10.28
C SER A 122 -8.05 11.62 9.95
N TYR A 123 -9.23 11.78 10.53
CA TYR A 123 -10.47 11.16 10.05
C TYR A 123 -11.42 12.26 9.59
N LEU A 124 -12.06 12.07 8.44
CA LEU A 124 -13.26 12.84 8.09
C LEU A 124 -14.47 12.17 8.75
N ALA A 125 -15.49 12.93 9.12
CA ALA A 125 -16.66 12.42 9.82
C ALA A 125 -17.96 12.68 9.03
N LEU A 126 -18.78 11.65 8.93
CA LEU A 126 -20.14 11.69 8.37
C LEU A 126 -21.12 11.23 9.45
N SER A 127 -21.72 12.18 10.18
CA SER A 127 -22.68 11.88 11.24
C SER A 127 -24.10 12.08 10.73
N ARG A 128 -24.83 10.98 10.50
CA ARG A 128 -26.18 11.02 9.91
C ARG A 128 -27.09 9.94 10.48
N ALA A 129 -28.38 10.03 10.15
CA ALA A 129 -29.29 8.90 10.21
C ALA A 129 -29.20 8.12 8.90
N TRP A 130 -28.67 6.90 8.97
CA TRP A 130 -28.44 6.03 7.83
C TRP A 130 -29.66 5.16 7.56
N LYS A 131 -30.00 5.00 6.28
CA LYS A 131 -31.05 4.10 5.80
C LYS A 131 -30.42 2.88 5.12
N ASP A 132 -31.23 1.83 4.97
CA ASP A 132 -30.83 0.66 4.20
C ASP A 132 -30.45 1.06 2.77
N GLY A 133 -29.31 0.55 2.30
CA GLY A 133 -28.80 0.84 0.95
C GLY A 133 -28.09 2.19 0.81
N ASP A 134 -27.96 2.99 1.88
CA ASP A 134 -27.17 4.23 1.81
C ASP A 134 -25.73 3.92 1.39
N ARG A 135 -25.23 4.67 0.40
CA ARG A 135 -23.93 4.48 -0.21
C ARG A 135 -23.04 5.69 0.02
N ILE A 136 -21.84 5.44 0.54
CA ILE A 136 -20.76 6.42 0.70
C ILE A 136 -19.70 6.09 -0.34
N GLU A 137 -19.43 7.01 -1.25
CA GLU A 137 -18.31 6.91 -2.18
C GLU A 137 -17.21 7.84 -1.71
N VAL A 138 -16.00 7.31 -1.55
CA VAL A 138 -14.83 8.08 -1.13
C VAL A 138 -13.73 7.89 -2.14
N ARG A 139 -13.19 8.99 -2.66
CA ARG A 139 -12.01 9.01 -3.51
C ARG A 139 -10.87 9.74 -2.81
N LEU A 140 -9.72 9.09 -2.76
CA LEU A 140 -8.47 9.59 -2.18
C LEU A 140 -7.41 9.68 -3.28
N PRO A 141 -7.29 10.82 -3.99
CA PRO A 141 -6.39 10.94 -5.12
C PRO A 141 -4.95 10.54 -4.77
N MET A 142 -4.43 9.51 -5.45
CA MET A 142 -3.06 9.04 -5.26
C MET A 142 -2.09 9.77 -6.21
N GLY A 143 -0.89 10.05 -5.73
CA GLY A 143 0.16 10.70 -6.49
C GLY A 143 1.55 10.17 -6.15
N LEU A 144 2.49 10.40 -7.07
CA LEU A 144 3.91 10.12 -6.87
C LEU A 144 4.48 11.11 -5.83
N HIS A 145 5.27 10.60 -4.90
CA HIS A 145 6.01 11.41 -3.93
C HIS A 145 7.25 10.67 -3.45
N LEU A 146 8.18 11.41 -2.85
CA LEU A 146 9.42 10.85 -2.30
C LEU A 146 9.36 10.78 -0.78
N TYR A 147 9.77 9.64 -0.24
CA TYR A 147 10.25 9.55 1.13
C TYR A 147 11.78 9.68 1.13
N ARG A 148 12.35 10.56 1.97
CA ARG A 148 13.80 10.69 2.14
C ARG A 148 14.23 9.89 3.37
N ALA A 149 15.36 9.19 3.28
CA ALA A 149 15.91 8.50 4.45
C ALA A 149 16.24 9.51 5.56
N ARG A 150 16.09 9.10 6.81
CA ARG A 150 16.26 10.00 7.97
C ARG A 150 17.72 10.33 8.24
N ASP A 151 18.59 9.39 7.93
CA ASP A 151 20.03 9.36 8.17
C ASP A 151 20.86 9.74 6.94
N ASP A 152 20.31 9.60 5.72
CA ASP A 152 20.98 9.98 4.48
C ASP A 152 20.04 10.73 3.53
N LYS A 153 20.25 12.04 3.37
CA LYS A 153 19.45 12.89 2.48
C LYS A 153 19.64 12.55 0.99
N GLY A 154 20.74 11.90 0.64
CA GLY A 154 21.03 11.38 -0.69
C GLY A 154 20.28 10.09 -1.01
N LEU A 155 19.61 9.45 -0.04
CA LEU A 155 18.76 8.28 -0.26
C LEU A 155 17.27 8.64 -0.24
N GLY A 156 16.53 8.08 -1.19
CA GLY A 156 15.07 8.25 -1.24
C GLY A 156 14.33 7.03 -1.79
N VAL A 157 13.03 6.99 -1.49
CA VAL A 157 12.09 5.95 -1.92
C VAL A 157 10.99 6.63 -2.73
N VAL A 158 10.72 6.11 -3.93
CA VAL A 158 9.59 6.55 -4.75
C VAL A 158 8.34 5.85 -4.26
N MET A 159 7.27 6.61 -4.01
CA MET A 159 6.01 6.11 -3.51
C MET A 159 4.84 6.58 -4.38
N PHE A 160 3.76 5.79 -4.45
CA PHE A 160 2.50 6.15 -5.09
C PHE A 160 1.33 5.91 -4.12
N GLY A 161 0.72 6.98 -3.60
CA GLY A 161 -0.24 6.85 -2.50
C GLY A 161 0.37 6.15 -1.28
N PRO A 162 -0.17 5.03 -0.78
CA PRO A 162 0.48 4.28 0.31
C PRO A 162 1.61 3.36 -0.17
N LEU A 163 1.82 3.20 -1.48
CA LEU A 163 2.65 2.12 -2.02
C LEU A 163 4.09 2.53 -2.14
N VAL A 164 4.98 1.74 -1.54
CA VAL A 164 6.41 1.76 -1.85
C VAL A 164 6.59 1.14 -3.24
N LEU A 165 7.25 1.88 -4.14
CA LEU A 165 7.64 1.38 -5.45
C LEU A 165 9.07 0.85 -5.39
N ALA A 166 9.28 -0.32 -5.99
CA ALA A 166 10.59 -0.96 -6.08
C ALA A 166 11.02 -1.05 -7.54
N GLY A 167 12.30 -0.79 -7.80
CA GLY A 167 12.91 -0.95 -9.11
C GLY A 167 13.14 -2.42 -9.44
N GLU A 168 12.76 -2.82 -10.64
CA GLU A 168 12.97 -4.18 -11.16
C GLU A 168 14.38 -4.30 -11.75
N LEU A 169 15.18 -5.23 -11.22
CA LEU A 169 16.58 -5.42 -11.61
C LEU A 169 16.85 -6.80 -12.22
N GLY A 170 15.80 -7.56 -12.56
CA GLY A 170 15.92 -8.86 -13.21
C GLY A 170 16.47 -9.96 -12.29
N ARG A 171 17.01 -11.03 -12.89
CA ARG A 171 17.40 -12.27 -12.18
C ARG A 171 18.87 -12.63 -12.33
N GLU A 172 19.67 -11.72 -12.87
CA GLU A 172 21.09 -11.98 -13.14
C GLU A 172 21.82 -12.34 -11.84
N GLY A 173 22.64 -13.40 -11.89
CA GLY A 173 23.39 -13.90 -10.74
C GLY A 173 22.52 -14.34 -9.55
N MET A 174 21.22 -14.63 -9.75
CA MET A 174 20.38 -15.22 -8.71
C MET A 174 20.45 -16.75 -8.74
N PRO A 175 20.33 -17.43 -7.59
CA PRO A 175 20.19 -18.88 -7.56
C PRO A 175 18.89 -19.33 -8.24
N LYS A 176 18.89 -20.55 -8.79
CA LYS A 176 17.70 -21.15 -9.41
C LYS A 176 16.54 -21.29 -8.42
N ALA A 177 16.83 -21.76 -7.21
CA ALA A 177 15.88 -21.89 -6.12
C ALA A 177 16.03 -20.75 -5.11
N LEU A 178 14.92 -20.08 -4.79
CA LEU A 178 14.87 -19.01 -3.79
C LEU A 178 14.28 -19.48 -2.45
N CYS A 179 13.81 -20.73 -2.41
CA CYS A 179 13.43 -21.38 -1.17
C CYS A 179 14.68 -21.89 -0.46
N CYS A 180 14.80 -21.68 0.85
CA CYS A 180 15.95 -22.10 1.62
C CYS A 180 15.53 -22.49 3.04
N THR A 181 16.27 -23.40 3.67
CA THR A 181 16.11 -23.77 5.09
C THR A 181 16.96 -22.91 6.03
N ASN A 182 18.05 -22.32 5.51
CA ASN A 182 18.84 -21.31 6.19
C ASN A 182 18.45 -19.92 5.69
N ASN A 183 17.79 -19.12 6.54
CA ASN A 183 17.32 -17.77 6.20
C ASN A 183 18.43 -16.75 5.90
N LYS A 184 19.68 -17.03 6.30
CA LYS A 184 20.87 -16.18 6.04
C LYS A 184 21.68 -16.62 4.84
N ARG A 185 21.28 -17.70 4.15
CA ARG A 185 22.07 -18.37 3.11
C ARG A 185 22.71 -17.41 2.09
N TYR A 186 21.99 -16.37 1.69
CA TYR A 186 22.41 -15.42 0.66
C TYR A 186 22.66 -14.00 1.18
N SER A 187 22.64 -13.78 2.50
CA SER A 187 22.78 -12.43 3.07
C SER A 187 24.14 -11.78 2.77
N GLY A 188 25.17 -12.59 2.60
CA GLY A 188 26.52 -12.16 2.24
C GLY A 188 26.78 -12.07 0.73
N ASP A 189 25.81 -12.44 -0.11
CA ASP A 189 26.03 -12.52 -1.54
C ASP A 189 26.36 -11.13 -2.13
N PRO A 190 27.25 -11.10 -3.15
CA PRO A 190 27.48 -9.89 -3.91
C PRO A 190 26.17 -9.45 -4.59
N VAL A 191 25.97 -8.14 -4.63
CA VAL A 191 24.86 -7.51 -5.34
C VAL A 191 25.41 -6.85 -6.61
N PRO A 192 24.66 -6.89 -7.73
CA PRO A 192 25.07 -6.19 -8.93
C PRO A 192 25.05 -4.67 -8.69
N PRO A 193 25.76 -3.89 -9.52
CA PRO A 193 25.57 -2.45 -9.56
C PRO A 193 24.10 -2.11 -9.80
N VAL A 194 23.57 -1.19 -9.00
CA VAL A 194 22.19 -0.73 -9.10
C VAL A 194 22.17 0.66 -9.70
N PRO A 195 21.22 0.98 -10.60
CA PRO A 195 21.11 2.32 -11.13
C PRO A 195 20.91 3.38 -10.05
N VAL A 196 21.59 4.50 -10.21
CA VAL A 196 21.35 5.72 -9.44
C VAL A 196 20.39 6.63 -10.21
N LEU A 197 19.71 7.53 -9.51
CA LEU A 197 18.82 8.51 -10.15
C LEU A 197 19.47 9.88 -10.07
N VAL A 198 19.78 10.45 -11.24
CA VAL A 198 20.39 11.78 -11.37
C VAL A 198 19.30 12.77 -11.77
N THR A 199 18.95 13.70 -10.88
CA THR A 199 17.88 14.66 -11.13
C THR A 199 17.95 15.89 -10.22
N ASP A 200 17.77 17.07 -10.82
CA ASP A 200 17.65 18.33 -10.09
C ASP A 200 16.26 18.51 -9.44
N SER A 201 15.28 17.67 -9.82
CA SER A 201 13.90 17.77 -9.36
C SER A 201 13.61 16.88 -8.16
N ARG A 202 13.05 17.48 -7.11
CA ARG A 202 12.54 16.75 -5.93
C ARG A 202 11.16 16.14 -6.14
N ASP A 203 10.47 16.47 -7.23
CA ASP A 203 9.15 15.92 -7.53
C ASP A 203 9.28 14.70 -8.46
N PRO A 204 9.01 13.48 -7.96
CA PRO A 204 9.10 12.28 -8.78
C PRO A 204 8.07 12.24 -9.91
N ALA A 205 6.98 13.02 -9.85
CA ALA A 205 6.04 13.11 -10.96
C ALA A 205 6.67 13.72 -12.23
N SER A 206 7.78 14.46 -12.09
CA SER A 206 8.50 15.05 -13.23
C SER A 206 9.38 14.05 -13.99
N TRP A 207 9.78 12.94 -13.36
CA TRP A 207 10.74 11.98 -13.93
C TRP A 207 10.33 10.51 -13.78
N VAL A 208 9.18 10.20 -13.18
CA VAL A 208 8.55 8.87 -13.20
C VAL A 208 7.20 8.98 -13.88
N LYS A 209 6.96 8.12 -14.87
CA LYS A 209 5.65 8.00 -15.51
C LYS A 209 5.04 6.63 -15.29
N ARG A 210 3.74 6.60 -15.04
CA ARG A 210 2.96 5.37 -15.08
C ARG A 210 2.87 4.89 -16.52
N THR A 211 3.14 3.62 -16.77
CA THR A 211 3.24 3.07 -18.13
C THR A 211 1.95 2.40 -18.62
N GLY A 212 0.90 2.35 -17.78
CA GLY A 212 -0.41 1.83 -18.18
C GLY A 212 -1.51 2.17 -17.16
N ASP A 213 -2.76 2.17 -17.62
CA ASP A 213 -3.91 2.64 -16.82
C ASP A 213 -4.45 1.60 -15.84
N LYS A 214 -4.27 0.31 -16.15
CA LYS A 214 -4.80 -0.81 -15.36
C LYS A 214 -3.83 -1.32 -14.30
N ASP A 215 -2.54 -1.29 -14.62
CA ASP A 215 -1.49 -1.81 -13.73
C ASP A 215 -0.77 -0.68 -13.02
N LEU A 216 -0.25 -0.96 -11.83
CA LEU A 216 0.58 -0.03 -11.07
C LEU A 216 2.04 -0.13 -11.50
N ARG A 217 2.30 -0.04 -12.81
CA ARG A 217 3.67 -0.06 -13.35
C ARG A 217 4.11 1.33 -13.75
N PHE A 218 5.35 1.65 -13.41
CA PHE A 218 5.96 2.94 -13.61
C PHE A 218 7.33 2.77 -14.26
N ARG A 219 7.86 3.84 -14.83
CA ARG A 219 9.22 3.87 -15.40
C ARG A 219 9.85 5.24 -15.17
N THR A 220 11.11 5.24 -14.77
CA THR A 220 11.91 6.47 -14.71
C THR A 220 12.16 7.01 -16.12
N GLN A 221 12.38 8.32 -16.27
CA GLN A 221 12.61 8.97 -17.57
C GLN A 221 13.83 9.87 -17.52
N ASN A 222 14.88 9.48 -18.24
CA ASN A 222 16.14 10.20 -18.43
C ASN A 222 16.89 10.52 -17.13
N VAL A 223 16.61 9.80 -16.05
CA VAL A 223 17.25 10.02 -14.74
C VAL A 223 18.03 8.80 -14.26
N GLY A 224 17.70 7.59 -14.73
CA GLY A 224 18.41 6.38 -14.35
C GLY A 224 19.78 6.27 -15.03
N LYS A 225 20.83 6.02 -14.24
CA LYS A 225 22.19 5.73 -14.74
C LYS A 225 22.67 4.37 -14.21
N PRO A 226 23.08 3.41 -15.07
CA PRO A 226 23.31 3.56 -16.51
C PRO A 226 22.03 3.61 -17.36
N ASN A 227 20.90 3.10 -16.86
CA ASN A 227 19.65 3.02 -17.60
C ASN A 227 18.46 3.37 -16.71
N ASP A 228 17.36 3.80 -17.32
CA ASP A 228 16.07 3.93 -16.66
C ASP A 228 15.49 2.57 -16.26
N VAL A 229 14.77 2.58 -15.14
CA VAL A 229 14.29 1.37 -14.47
C VAL A 229 12.77 1.39 -14.39
N SER A 230 12.17 0.20 -14.54
CA SER A 230 10.75 -0.02 -14.29
C SER A 230 10.51 -0.15 -12.78
N LEU A 231 9.47 0.49 -12.27
CA LEU A 231 9.05 0.37 -10.87
C LEU A 231 7.65 -0.23 -10.76
N ILE A 232 7.47 -1.09 -9.76
CA ILE A 232 6.18 -1.70 -9.41
C ILE A 232 5.98 -1.65 -7.89
N PRO A 233 4.75 -1.79 -7.37
CA PRO A 233 4.52 -1.93 -5.95
C PRO A 233 5.37 -3.05 -5.38
N LEU A 234 6.06 -2.75 -4.29
CA LEU A 234 7.02 -3.67 -3.68
C LEU A 234 6.38 -5.03 -3.25
N HIS A 235 5.08 -5.04 -2.98
CA HIS A 235 4.31 -6.24 -2.65
C HIS A 235 4.00 -7.13 -3.86
N GLU A 236 4.09 -6.61 -5.10
CA GLU A 236 3.93 -7.38 -6.34
C GLU A 236 5.28 -7.93 -6.85
N LEU A 237 6.40 -7.36 -6.37
CA LEU A 237 7.74 -7.76 -6.80
C LEU A 237 8.15 -9.09 -6.17
N HIS A 238 8.19 -10.17 -6.94
CA HIS A 238 8.65 -11.48 -6.47
C HIS A 238 9.67 -12.09 -7.44
N HIS A 239 10.55 -12.94 -6.90
CA HIS A 239 11.48 -13.79 -7.66
C HIS A 239 12.45 -13.04 -8.60
N GLN A 240 12.84 -11.82 -8.22
CA GLN A 240 13.80 -10.99 -8.92
C GLN A 240 14.60 -10.13 -7.94
N ARG A 241 15.72 -9.57 -8.39
CA ARG A 241 16.48 -8.53 -7.70
C ARG A 241 15.71 -7.22 -7.75
N TYR A 242 15.89 -6.40 -6.72
CA TYR A 242 15.21 -5.13 -6.63
C TYR A 242 15.99 -4.08 -5.85
N THR A 243 15.54 -2.84 -5.97
CA THR A 243 15.92 -1.76 -5.07
C THR A 243 14.71 -0.98 -4.62
N VAL A 244 14.73 -0.51 -3.38
CA VAL A 244 13.70 0.35 -2.78
C VAL A 244 14.27 1.74 -2.53
N TYR A 245 15.46 1.79 -1.93
CA TYR A 245 16.22 3.02 -1.72
C TYR A 245 17.08 3.30 -2.94
N TRP A 246 16.92 4.51 -3.47
CA TRP A 246 17.67 5.03 -4.60
C TRP A 246 18.66 6.06 -4.08
N LYS A 247 19.89 6.00 -4.60
CA LYS A 247 20.81 7.13 -4.50
C LYS A 247 20.33 8.21 -5.46
N LEU A 248 20.00 9.36 -4.91
CA LEU A 248 19.52 10.55 -5.60
C LEU A 248 20.69 11.53 -5.70
N LEU A 249 21.16 11.77 -6.91
CA LEU A 249 22.29 12.63 -7.24
C LEU A 249 21.81 13.91 -7.93
#